data_AF-A0A8T2UJS4-F1
#
_entry.id   AF-A0A8T2UJS4-F1
#
_cell.length_a   1.000
_cell.length_b   1.000
_cell.length_c   1.000
_cell.angle_alpha   90.00
_cell.angle_beta   90.00
_cell.angle_gamma   90.00
#
_symmetry.space_group_name_H-M   'P 1'
#
loop_
_entity.id
_entity.type
_entity.pdbx_description
1 polymer ?
#
loop_
_entity_poly.entity_id
_entity_poly.type
_entity_poly.pdbx_seq_one_letter_code
_entity_poly.pdbx_strand_id
1 'polypeptide(L)'
;MENFVRRQQVLLEHLHPLERSSTSLVASPCVAGDSVAYERASDYNDDVVIVAAYRTPLCKSKRGGFKDTYADDLLAPVLKAVVERTGLDPAEVGDIVVGTVLAPRSQRANECRMAAFYAGFQETIPVRTVNRQCSSRLQAVADVVAAIKAGYYDKGIGVGLESMTANPMAWEGSVNPKVETLQKVQDCLLPMGVTSENVAERYNVTRRAQDEAAVTSHARAAAATAQGKFKNEIIPVETKLVDPKSGEEKPVVISVDDGIRHGTRLASLSKLKPVFKKNGSTTAGNSSQVSDGAGAVLLMKRGEFLA
;
A
#
# COMPACT_ATOMS: atom_id res chain seq x y z
N MET A 1 31.48 -2.31 -5.31
CA MET A 1 31.29 -1.55 -6.56
C MET A 1 30.76 -2.45 -7.67
N GLU A 2 31.30 -3.65 -7.84
CA GLU A 2 30.83 -4.66 -8.83
C GLU A 2 29.33 -4.99 -8.75
N ASN A 3 28.76 -5.16 -7.55
CA ASN A 3 27.33 -5.46 -7.40
C ASN A 3 26.40 -4.32 -7.83
N PHE A 4 26.88 -3.08 -7.82
CA PHE A 4 26.11 -1.92 -8.29
C PHE A 4 26.12 -1.84 -9.81
N VAL A 5 27.31 -1.98 -10.41
CA VAL A 5 27.49 -1.99 -11.87
C VAL A 5 26.71 -3.14 -12.51
N ARG A 6 26.74 -4.34 -11.91
CA ARG A 6 25.98 -5.50 -12.41
C ARG A 6 24.47 -5.29 -12.35
N ARG A 7 23.95 -4.68 -11.28
CA ARG A 7 22.51 -4.35 -11.18
C ARG A 7 22.09 -3.29 -12.19
N GLN A 8 22.96 -2.30 -12.42
CA GLN A 8 22.74 -1.26 -13.42
C GLN A 8 22.78 -1.82 -14.86
N GLN A 9 23.67 -2.78 -15.13
CA GLN A 9 23.72 -3.49 -16.41
C GLN A 9 22.47 -4.32 -16.66
N VAL A 10 22.00 -5.09 -15.68
CA VAL A 10 20.75 -5.86 -15.80
C VAL A 10 19.55 -4.94 -16.05
N LEU A 11 19.50 -3.77 -15.38
CA LEU A 11 18.47 -2.76 -15.62
C LEU A 11 18.56 -2.17 -17.04
N LEU A 12 19.75 -1.86 -17.53
CA LEU A 12 19.95 -1.33 -18.89
C LEU A 12 19.61 -2.36 -19.98
N GLU A 13 19.92 -3.64 -19.75
CA GLU A 13 19.53 -4.74 -20.64
C GLU A 13 18.01 -4.91 -20.71
N HIS A 14 17.27 -4.63 -19.63
CA HIS A 14 15.80 -4.63 -19.62
C HIS A 14 15.18 -3.39 -20.26
N LEU A 15 15.97 -2.32 -20.50
CA LEU A 15 15.50 -1.05 -21.06
C LEU A 15 15.82 -0.91 -22.57
N HIS A 16 16.78 -1.66 -23.09
CA HIS A 16 17.18 -1.60 -24.50
C HIS A 16 17.35 -3.02 -25.09
N PRO A 17 16.29 -3.64 -25.64
CA PRO A 17 16.43 -4.90 -26.35
C PRO A 17 17.22 -4.68 -27.64
N LEU A 18 18.27 -5.47 -27.85
CA LEU A 18 19.00 -5.51 -29.12
C LEU A 18 18.03 -5.92 -30.23
N GLU A 19 17.82 -5.06 -31.22
CA GLU A 19 17.06 -5.38 -32.42
C GLU A 19 17.64 -6.63 -33.09
N ARG A 20 16.81 -7.66 -33.36
CA ARG A 20 17.08 -8.59 -34.46
C ARG A 20 15.88 -9.38 -34.96
N SER A 21 15.71 -9.24 -36.28
CA SER A 21 15.23 -10.18 -37.31
C SER A 21 13.85 -10.81 -37.15
N SER A 22 12.91 -10.29 -37.93
CA SER A 22 11.63 -10.90 -38.29
C SER A 22 11.80 -12.32 -38.84
N THR A 23 11.12 -13.30 -38.26
CA THR A 23 10.81 -14.58 -38.90
C THR A 23 9.32 -14.84 -38.83
N SER A 24 8.71 -15.13 -39.97
CA SER A 24 7.27 -15.27 -40.18
C SER A 24 6.69 -16.48 -39.44
N LEU A 25 5.56 -16.27 -38.77
CA LEU A 25 4.76 -17.34 -38.18
C LEU A 25 4.03 -18.13 -39.29
N VAL A 26 4.30 -19.42 -39.38
CA VAL A 26 3.47 -20.39 -40.09
C VAL A 26 2.73 -21.22 -39.03
N ALA A 27 1.40 -21.26 -39.11
CA ALA A 27 0.58 -22.05 -38.21
C ALA A 27 0.73 -23.55 -38.52
N SER A 28 0.95 -24.37 -37.50
CA SER A 28 0.93 -25.83 -37.59
C SER A 28 -0.18 -26.40 -36.70
N PRO A 29 -0.93 -27.42 -37.15
CA PRO A 29 -2.07 -27.98 -36.44
C PRO A 29 -1.64 -28.84 -35.25
N CYS A 30 -2.48 -28.84 -34.21
CA CYS A 30 -2.28 -29.55 -32.96
C CYS A 30 -2.01 -31.06 -33.14
N VAL A 31 -0.83 -31.51 -32.74
CA VAL A 31 -0.54 -32.91 -32.42
C VAL A 31 -0.09 -32.97 -30.97
N ALA A 32 -0.89 -33.62 -30.13
CA ALA A 32 -0.53 -33.95 -28.76
C ALA A 32 0.60 -35.00 -28.80
N GLY A 33 1.83 -34.63 -28.46
CA GLY A 33 2.91 -35.62 -28.43
C GLY A 33 4.33 -35.12 -28.25
N ASP A 34 4.65 -33.86 -28.58
CA ASP A 34 6.01 -33.38 -28.44
C ASP A 34 6.13 -32.31 -27.35
N SER A 35 6.91 -32.66 -26.32
CA SER A 35 7.52 -31.74 -25.38
C SER A 35 8.49 -30.83 -26.13
N VAL A 36 7.95 -29.92 -26.95
CA VAL A 36 8.73 -28.81 -27.51
C VAL A 36 9.25 -28.09 -26.29
N ALA A 37 10.57 -28.12 -26.09
CA ALA A 37 11.23 -27.22 -25.17
C ALA A 37 10.65 -25.84 -25.48
N TYR A 38 9.93 -25.26 -24.51
CA TYR A 38 9.54 -23.86 -24.58
C TYR A 38 10.85 -23.07 -24.63
N GLU A 39 11.43 -22.92 -25.82
CA GLU A 39 12.23 -21.76 -26.14
C GLU A 39 11.26 -20.61 -25.97
N ARG A 40 11.13 -20.14 -24.72
CA ARG A 40 10.68 -18.78 -24.46
C ARG A 40 11.70 -17.92 -25.17
N ALA A 41 11.41 -17.55 -26.41
CA ALA A 41 11.81 -16.25 -26.90
C ALA A 41 11.47 -15.30 -25.75
N SER A 42 12.47 -14.64 -25.19
CA SER A 42 12.28 -13.70 -24.10
C SER A 42 11.65 -12.43 -24.66
N ASP A 43 10.41 -12.56 -25.14
CA ASP A 43 9.56 -11.44 -25.43
C ASP A 43 9.04 -10.91 -24.09
N TYR A 44 9.72 -9.89 -23.59
CA TYR A 44 9.37 -9.22 -22.34
C TYR A 44 8.14 -8.32 -22.48
N ASN A 45 7.53 -8.23 -23.67
CA ASN A 45 6.33 -7.40 -23.90
C ASN A 45 5.18 -7.81 -22.98
N ASP A 46 5.12 -9.06 -22.53
CA ASP A 46 4.11 -9.56 -21.59
C ASP A 46 4.44 -9.28 -20.11
N ASP A 47 5.59 -8.67 -19.79
CA ASP A 47 5.91 -8.26 -18.42
C ASP A 47 4.90 -7.24 -17.90
N VAL A 48 4.65 -7.27 -16.58
CA VAL A 48 3.87 -6.22 -15.91
C VAL A 48 4.86 -5.24 -15.28
N VAL A 49 4.78 -3.98 -15.69
CA VAL A 49 5.64 -2.89 -15.23
C VAL A 49 4.87 -1.95 -14.32
N ILE A 50 5.56 -1.35 -13.35
CA ILE A 50 5.04 -0.26 -12.53
C ILE A 50 5.48 1.05 -13.19
N VAL A 51 4.51 1.87 -13.60
CA VAL A 51 4.78 3.14 -14.30
C VAL A 51 4.75 4.33 -13.36
N ALA A 52 3.89 4.26 -12.35
CA ALA A 52 3.80 5.29 -11.32
C ALA A 52 3.41 4.67 -9.97
N ALA A 53 3.93 5.26 -8.90
CA ALA A 53 3.58 4.90 -7.53
C ALA A 53 3.59 6.17 -6.65
N TYR A 54 2.42 6.50 -6.11
CA TYR A 54 2.21 7.70 -5.32
C TYR A 54 1.46 7.40 -4.03
N ARG A 55 1.60 8.27 -3.04
CA ARG A 55 0.91 8.18 -1.75
C ARG A 55 0.53 9.55 -1.22
N THR A 56 -0.46 9.60 -0.35
CA THR A 56 -0.65 10.75 0.53
C THR A 56 0.49 10.79 1.57
N PRO A 57 0.65 11.90 2.29
CA PRO A 57 1.24 11.85 3.62
C PRO A 57 0.53 10.80 4.48
N LEU A 58 1.17 10.31 5.52
CA LEU A 58 0.55 9.48 6.55
C LEU A 58 0.40 10.32 7.81
N CYS A 59 -0.85 10.48 8.25
CA CYS A 59 -1.18 11.29 9.42
C CYS A 59 -1.65 10.42 10.57
N LYS A 60 -1.28 10.78 11.80
CA LYS A 60 -1.70 10.09 13.01
C LYS A 60 -3.22 10.15 13.14
N SER A 61 -3.84 9.00 13.32
CA SER A 61 -5.28 8.92 13.51
C SER A 61 -5.77 9.73 14.72
N LYS A 62 -6.97 10.32 14.60
CA LYS A 62 -7.73 11.14 15.57
C LYS A 62 -7.16 12.50 15.90
N ARG A 63 -5.87 12.74 15.67
CA ARG A 63 -5.17 13.97 16.10
C ARG A 63 -4.23 14.57 15.07
N GLY A 64 -3.99 13.87 13.97
CA GLY A 64 -3.10 14.29 12.89
C GLY A 64 -3.78 15.16 11.85
N GLY A 65 -3.06 15.44 10.77
CA GLY A 65 -3.48 16.32 9.67
C GLY A 65 -4.73 15.86 8.91
N PHE A 66 -5.10 14.58 9.01
CA PHE A 66 -6.27 14.00 8.34
C PHE A 66 -7.43 13.67 9.28
N LYS A 67 -7.44 14.20 10.50
CA LYS A 67 -8.48 13.88 11.49
C LYS A 67 -9.90 14.28 11.06
N ASP A 68 -10.03 15.25 10.14
CA ASP A 68 -11.31 15.73 9.59
C ASP A 68 -11.42 15.50 8.07
N THR A 69 -10.59 14.60 7.52
CA THR A 69 -10.57 14.26 6.09
C THR A 69 -11.31 12.95 5.85
N TYR A 70 -12.22 12.94 4.87
CA TYR A 70 -12.95 11.72 4.50
C TYR A 70 -12.06 10.74 3.72
N ALA A 71 -12.45 9.46 3.70
CA ALA A 71 -11.62 8.40 3.12
C ALA A 71 -11.48 8.51 1.59
N ASP A 72 -12.54 8.94 0.91
CA ASP A 72 -12.54 9.24 -0.51
C ASP A 72 -11.67 10.46 -0.86
N ASP A 73 -11.64 11.49 0.00
CA ASP A 73 -10.71 12.63 -0.13
C ASP A 73 -9.24 12.27 0.10
N LEU A 74 -8.94 11.14 0.75
CA LEU A 74 -7.57 10.60 0.81
C LEU A 74 -7.20 9.86 -0.48
N LEU A 75 -8.15 9.17 -1.09
CA LEU A 75 -7.92 8.32 -2.25
C LEU A 75 -7.93 9.08 -3.57
N ALA A 76 -8.87 10.02 -3.75
CA ALA A 76 -9.01 10.77 -4.99
C ALA A 76 -7.71 11.49 -5.43
N PRO A 77 -6.95 12.16 -4.53
CA PRO A 77 -5.72 12.86 -4.94
C PRO A 77 -4.65 11.92 -5.52
N VAL A 78 -4.48 10.72 -4.97
CA VAL A 78 -3.46 9.78 -5.46
C VAL A 78 -3.88 9.14 -6.79
N LEU A 79 -5.18 8.89 -6.99
CA LEU A 79 -5.71 8.43 -8.28
C LEU A 79 -5.57 9.50 -9.37
N LYS A 80 -5.93 10.74 -9.03
CA LYS A 80 -5.78 11.90 -9.93
C LYS A 80 -4.32 12.13 -10.30
N ALA A 81 -3.41 12.05 -9.32
CA ALA A 81 -1.97 12.19 -9.58
C ALA A 81 -1.39 11.10 -10.48
N VAL A 82 -1.93 9.86 -10.43
CA VAL A 82 -1.54 8.81 -11.39
C VAL A 82 -1.85 9.24 -12.82
N VAL A 83 -3.07 9.72 -13.07
CA VAL A 83 -3.52 10.20 -14.38
C VAL A 83 -2.67 11.40 -14.83
N GLU A 84 -2.63 12.46 -14.01
CA GLU A 84 -2.00 13.73 -14.37
C GLU A 84 -0.48 13.61 -14.61
N ARG A 85 0.22 12.79 -13.81
CA ARG A 85 1.69 12.69 -13.92
C ARG A 85 2.15 11.69 -14.97
N THR A 86 1.27 10.80 -15.44
CA THR A 86 1.61 9.82 -16.48
C THR A 86 1.03 10.17 -17.84
N GLY A 87 0.01 11.04 -17.90
CA GLY A 87 -0.72 11.33 -19.13
C GLY A 87 -1.65 10.18 -19.57
N LEU A 88 -1.88 9.19 -18.69
CA LEU A 88 -2.78 8.07 -18.93
C LEU A 88 -4.20 8.58 -19.23
N ASP A 89 -4.85 8.07 -20.27
CA ASP A 89 -6.29 8.24 -20.44
C ASP A 89 -7.03 7.38 -19.38
N PRO A 90 -7.80 7.98 -18.46
CA PRO A 90 -8.56 7.23 -17.46
C PRO A 90 -9.49 6.16 -18.06
N ALA A 91 -9.92 6.33 -19.32
CA ALA A 91 -10.78 5.38 -20.02
C ALA A 91 -10.09 4.04 -20.35
N GLU A 92 -8.75 4.00 -20.36
CA GLU A 92 -7.98 2.78 -20.68
C GLU A 92 -7.74 1.87 -19.47
N VAL A 93 -8.14 2.28 -18.27
CA VAL A 93 -7.95 1.48 -17.06
C VAL A 93 -8.97 0.36 -17.01
N GLY A 94 -8.50 -0.89 -16.98
CA GLY A 94 -9.37 -2.06 -16.92
C GLY A 94 -9.96 -2.33 -15.55
N ASP A 95 -9.26 -1.97 -14.46
CA ASP A 95 -9.72 -2.18 -13.08
C ASP A 95 -8.97 -1.30 -12.07
N ILE A 96 -9.68 -0.84 -11.04
CA ILE A 96 -9.12 -0.19 -9.86
C ILE A 96 -9.38 -1.09 -8.65
N VAL A 97 -8.30 -1.64 -8.09
CA VAL A 97 -8.36 -2.59 -6.99
C VAL A 97 -7.89 -1.91 -5.72
N VAL A 98 -8.77 -1.78 -4.73
CA VAL A 98 -8.51 -1.05 -3.49
C VAL A 98 -8.32 -1.98 -2.30
N GLY A 99 -7.10 -2.04 -1.80
CA GLY A 99 -6.77 -2.72 -0.56
C GLY A 99 -7.20 -1.91 0.67
N THR A 100 -8.13 -2.46 1.45
CA THR A 100 -8.75 -1.76 2.57
C THR A 100 -9.23 -2.76 3.63
N VAL A 101 -9.26 -2.38 4.91
CA VAL A 101 -9.55 -3.32 6.00
C VAL A 101 -10.76 -2.91 6.84
N LEU A 102 -10.74 -1.72 7.45
CA LEU A 102 -11.58 -1.46 8.63
C LEU A 102 -13.00 -0.97 8.34
N ALA A 103 -13.22 -0.34 7.20
CA ALA A 103 -14.55 0.18 6.90
C ALA A 103 -15.59 -0.90 6.64
N PRO A 104 -16.86 -0.61 6.95
CA PRO A 104 -17.91 -1.59 6.90
C PRO A 104 -18.33 -1.92 5.45
N ARG A 105 -18.25 -3.20 5.11
CA ARG A 105 -19.02 -3.84 4.03
C ARG A 105 -19.03 -3.01 2.73
N SER A 106 -20.22 -2.72 2.19
CA SER A 106 -20.44 -2.00 0.93
C SER A 106 -20.09 -0.51 1.01
N GLN A 107 -20.07 0.09 2.20
CA GLN A 107 -19.78 1.52 2.33
C GLN A 107 -18.40 1.84 1.77
N ARG A 108 -17.38 1.04 2.10
CA ARG A 108 -16.03 1.29 1.60
C ARG A 108 -15.92 1.16 0.08
N ALA A 109 -16.65 0.22 -0.52
CA ALA A 109 -16.68 0.09 -1.97
C ALA A 109 -17.30 1.34 -2.63
N ASN A 110 -18.36 1.89 -2.03
CA ASN A 110 -18.98 3.14 -2.48
C ASN A 110 -18.04 4.33 -2.31
N GLU A 111 -17.35 4.48 -1.18
CA GLU A 111 -16.33 5.52 -0.95
C GLU A 111 -15.21 5.43 -2.00
N CYS A 112 -14.73 4.22 -2.30
CA CYS A 112 -13.71 4.02 -3.35
C CYS A 112 -14.21 4.40 -4.74
N ARG A 113 -15.49 4.12 -5.03
CA ARG A 113 -16.13 4.50 -6.28
C ARG A 113 -16.31 6.02 -6.41
N MET A 114 -16.73 6.67 -5.32
CA MET A 114 -16.81 8.14 -5.23
C MET A 114 -15.43 8.77 -5.47
N ALA A 115 -14.39 8.24 -4.84
CA ALA A 115 -13.02 8.71 -5.03
C ALA A 115 -12.54 8.59 -6.49
N ALA A 116 -12.89 7.50 -7.18
CA ALA A 116 -12.60 7.34 -8.60
C ALA A 116 -13.30 8.42 -9.45
N PHE A 117 -14.57 8.72 -9.17
CA PHE A 117 -15.29 9.81 -9.83
C PHE A 117 -14.69 11.19 -9.54
N TYR A 118 -14.32 11.48 -8.28
CA TYR A 118 -13.61 12.72 -7.93
C TYR A 118 -12.26 12.86 -8.62
N ALA A 119 -11.60 11.73 -8.92
CA ALA A 119 -10.36 11.68 -9.69
C ALA A 119 -10.57 11.74 -11.22
N GLY A 120 -11.81 11.79 -11.71
CA GLY A 120 -12.12 11.93 -13.14
C GLY A 120 -12.25 10.61 -13.91
N PHE A 121 -12.30 9.46 -13.23
CA PHE A 121 -12.57 8.19 -13.90
C PHE A 121 -14.04 8.09 -14.32
N GLN A 122 -14.27 7.49 -15.49
CA GLN A 122 -15.61 7.32 -16.05
C GLN A 122 -16.35 6.15 -15.39
N GLU A 123 -17.67 6.12 -15.54
CA GLU A 123 -18.52 5.04 -15.00
C GLU A 123 -18.22 3.65 -15.58
N THR A 124 -17.59 3.57 -16.73
CA THR A 124 -17.16 2.34 -17.39
C THR A 124 -16.02 1.63 -16.65
N ILE A 125 -15.24 2.35 -15.85
CA ILE A 125 -14.04 1.82 -15.17
C ILE A 125 -14.46 1.12 -13.88
N PRO A 126 -14.29 -0.21 -13.72
CA PRO A 126 -14.73 -0.89 -12.51
C PRO A 126 -13.83 -0.56 -11.31
N VAL A 127 -14.42 -0.60 -10.12
CA VAL A 127 -13.72 -0.42 -8.84
C VAL A 127 -14.13 -1.55 -7.91
N ARG A 128 -13.16 -2.20 -7.27
CA ARG A 128 -13.41 -3.25 -6.27
C ARG A 128 -12.49 -3.11 -5.07
N THR A 129 -12.91 -3.69 -3.95
CA THR A 129 -12.11 -3.71 -2.72
C THR A 129 -11.62 -5.13 -2.41
N VAL A 130 -10.42 -5.24 -1.84
CA VAL A 130 -9.86 -6.52 -1.37
C VAL A 130 -9.41 -6.41 0.07
N ASN A 131 -9.63 -7.48 0.83
CA ASN A 131 -9.23 -7.54 2.23
C ASN A 131 -8.38 -8.80 2.51
N ARG A 132 -7.10 -8.57 2.72
CA ARG A 132 -6.13 -9.53 3.30
C ARG A 132 -5.39 -8.86 4.47
N GLN A 133 -6.16 -8.24 5.37
CA GLN A 133 -5.65 -7.55 6.57
C GLN A 133 -4.52 -6.57 6.23
N CYS A 134 -3.42 -6.57 6.99
CA CYS A 134 -2.30 -5.65 6.79
C CYS A 134 -1.66 -5.71 5.39
N SER A 135 -1.92 -6.78 4.62
CA SER A 135 -1.39 -6.96 3.27
C SER A 135 -2.34 -6.50 2.16
N SER A 136 -3.56 -6.00 2.47
CA SER A 136 -4.57 -5.66 1.46
C SER A 136 -4.05 -4.74 0.35
N ARG A 137 -3.22 -3.74 0.67
CA ARG A 137 -2.62 -2.85 -0.34
C ARG A 137 -1.72 -3.62 -1.31
N LEU A 138 -0.88 -4.53 -0.81
CA LEU A 138 0.00 -5.33 -1.65
C LEU A 138 -0.79 -6.40 -2.42
N GLN A 139 -1.84 -6.95 -1.81
CA GLN A 139 -2.75 -7.89 -2.49
C GLN A 139 -3.45 -7.21 -3.66
N ALA A 140 -3.88 -5.96 -3.53
CA ALA A 140 -4.47 -5.21 -4.63
C ALA A 140 -3.52 -5.08 -5.82
N VAL A 141 -2.25 -4.75 -5.58
CA VAL A 141 -1.21 -4.72 -6.61
C VAL A 141 -1.05 -6.11 -7.24
N ALA A 142 -0.97 -7.16 -6.43
CA ALA A 142 -0.80 -8.53 -6.91
C ALA A 142 -1.99 -9.00 -7.77
N ASP A 143 -3.22 -8.63 -7.41
CA ASP A 143 -4.42 -8.96 -8.17
C ASP A 143 -4.43 -8.27 -9.54
N VAL A 144 -3.99 -7.00 -9.61
CA VAL A 144 -3.83 -6.27 -10.88
C VAL A 144 -2.76 -6.93 -11.75
N VAL A 145 -1.60 -7.28 -11.18
CA VAL A 145 -0.56 -8.03 -11.90
C VAL A 145 -1.12 -9.34 -12.48
N ALA A 146 -1.86 -10.09 -11.67
CA ALA A 146 -2.43 -11.37 -12.07
C ALA A 146 -3.44 -11.20 -13.21
N ALA A 147 -4.30 -10.18 -13.15
CA ALA A 147 -5.29 -9.91 -14.18
C ALA A 147 -4.66 -9.44 -15.50
N ILE A 148 -3.60 -8.61 -15.46
CA ILE A 148 -2.84 -8.24 -16.66
C ILE A 148 -2.16 -9.47 -17.28
N LYS A 149 -1.50 -10.29 -16.45
CA LYS A 149 -0.90 -11.56 -16.92
C LYS A 149 -1.92 -12.55 -17.47
N ALA A 150 -3.17 -12.51 -17.00
CA ALA A 150 -4.26 -13.35 -17.48
C ALA A 150 -4.92 -12.80 -18.77
N GLY A 151 -4.56 -11.59 -19.22
CA GLY A 151 -5.12 -10.97 -20.41
C GLY A 151 -6.53 -10.42 -20.22
N TYR A 152 -6.94 -10.07 -18.99
CA TYR A 152 -8.25 -9.46 -18.74
C TYR A 152 -8.29 -7.97 -19.10
N TYR A 153 -7.15 -7.29 -18.98
CA TYR A 153 -6.93 -5.91 -19.37
C TYR A 153 -5.42 -5.62 -19.38
N ASP A 154 -4.99 -4.57 -20.07
CA ASP A 154 -3.56 -4.27 -20.18
C ASP A 154 -3.06 -3.22 -19.18
N LYS A 155 -3.95 -2.41 -18.60
CA LYS A 155 -3.64 -1.34 -17.65
C LYS A 155 -4.56 -1.43 -16.42
N GLY A 156 -4.02 -1.29 -15.22
CA GLY A 156 -4.80 -1.36 -13.98
C GLY A 156 -4.14 -0.63 -12.82
N ILE A 157 -4.92 -0.29 -11.80
CA ILE A 157 -4.42 0.47 -10.64
C ILE A 157 -4.58 -0.34 -9.36
N GLY A 158 -3.46 -0.65 -8.70
CA GLY A 158 -3.41 -1.24 -7.37
C GLY A 158 -3.35 -0.15 -6.31
N VAL A 159 -4.31 -0.12 -5.41
CA VAL A 159 -4.51 0.96 -4.43
C VAL A 159 -4.49 0.41 -3.01
N GLY A 160 -4.16 1.24 -2.02
CA GLY A 160 -4.57 0.99 -0.65
C GLY A 160 -5.03 2.24 0.07
N LEU A 161 -6.11 2.13 0.84
CA LEU A 161 -6.77 3.22 1.57
C LEU A 161 -7.10 2.77 2.99
N GLU A 162 -6.79 3.61 3.98
CA GLU A 162 -7.33 3.45 5.32
C GLU A 162 -7.56 4.80 6.02
N SER A 163 -8.69 4.90 6.73
CA SER A 163 -8.96 5.95 7.71
C SER A 163 -9.28 5.29 9.04
N MET A 164 -8.24 5.10 9.85
CA MET A 164 -8.37 4.55 11.20
C MET A 164 -9.02 5.56 12.16
N THR A 165 -9.06 6.85 11.77
CA THR A 165 -9.86 7.88 12.45
C THR A 165 -11.35 7.59 12.34
N ALA A 166 -11.83 7.29 11.13
CA ALA A 166 -13.23 6.99 10.89
C ALA A 166 -13.61 5.57 11.32
N ASN A 167 -12.70 4.60 11.17
CA ASN A 167 -12.99 3.19 11.38
C ASN A 167 -12.08 2.59 12.47
N PRO A 168 -12.56 2.39 13.71
CA PRO A 168 -11.77 1.80 14.78
C PRO A 168 -11.54 0.30 14.57
N MET A 169 -10.39 -0.20 15.04
CA MET A 169 -10.11 -1.64 15.12
C MET A 169 -10.89 -2.27 16.28
N ALA A 170 -12.17 -2.56 16.06
CA ALA A 170 -13.04 -3.19 17.03
C ALA A 170 -13.89 -4.29 16.36
N TRP A 171 -14.20 -5.34 17.12
CA TRP A 171 -15.12 -6.38 16.68
C TRP A 171 -16.57 -5.91 16.90
N GLU A 172 -17.41 -6.03 15.88
CA GLU A 172 -18.85 -5.77 15.99
C GLU A 172 -19.63 -7.08 16.17
N GLY A 173 -20.65 -7.05 17.04
CA GLY A 173 -21.50 -8.22 17.30
C GLY A 173 -20.84 -9.28 18.20
N SER A 174 -21.43 -10.47 18.25
CA SER A 174 -20.93 -11.59 19.04
C SER A 174 -19.96 -12.48 18.24
N VAL A 175 -19.06 -13.13 18.94
CA VAL A 175 -18.21 -14.19 18.39
C VAL A 175 -19.02 -15.50 18.41
N ASN A 176 -18.92 -16.30 17.34
CA ASN A 176 -19.53 -17.63 17.32
C ASN A 176 -18.97 -18.50 18.47
N PRO A 177 -19.80 -19.04 19.38
CA PRO A 177 -19.34 -19.87 20.51
C PRO A 177 -18.48 -21.07 20.09
N LYS A 178 -18.62 -21.56 18.85
CA LYS A 178 -17.77 -22.61 18.28
C LYS A 178 -16.28 -22.25 18.28
N VAL A 179 -15.91 -20.98 18.45
CA VAL A 179 -14.51 -20.54 18.60
C VAL A 179 -13.78 -21.36 19.67
N GLU A 180 -14.46 -21.77 20.74
CA GLU A 180 -13.86 -22.54 21.84
C GLU A 180 -13.41 -23.95 21.43
N THR A 181 -13.91 -24.47 20.32
CA THR A 181 -13.67 -25.87 19.90
C THR A 181 -12.27 -26.15 19.35
N LEU A 182 -11.54 -25.12 18.91
CA LEU A 182 -10.21 -25.30 18.30
C LEU A 182 -9.31 -24.09 18.62
N GLN A 183 -8.15 -24.33 19.24
CA GLN A 183 -7.22 -23.28 19.65
C GLN A 183 -6.87 -22.32 18.50
N LYS A 184 -6.60 -22.84 17.30
CA LYS A 184 -6.27 -22.02 16.13
C LYS A 184 -7.39 -21.03 15.75
N VAL A 185 -8.65 -21.36 16.05
CA VAL A 185 -9.79 -20.46 15.80
C VAL A 185 -9.84 -19.36 16.86
N GLN A 186 -9.57 -19.69 18.13
CA GLN A 186 -9.45 -18.70 19.20
C GLN A 186 -8.28 -17.74 18.94
N ASP A 187 -7.15 -18.26 18.46
CA ASP A 187 -5.95 -17.47 18.20
C ASP A 187 -6.17 -16.37 17.15
N CYS A 188 -7.15 -16.52 16.26
CA CYS A 188 -7.56 -15.47 15.30
C CYS A 188 -8.12 -14.21 15.98
N LEU A 189 -8.54 -14.30 17.25
CA LEU A 189 -9.06 -13.19 18.04
C LEU A 189 -7.98 -12.51 18.90
N LEU A 190 -6.75 -13.03 18.90
CA LEU A 190 -5.66 -12.42 19.66
C LEU A 190 -5.39 -11.00 19.16
N PRO A 191 -5.32 -10.00 20.05
CA PRO A 191 -4.86 -8.68 19.67
C PRO A 191 -3.47 -8.78 19.03
N MET A 192 -3.23 -8.05 17.95
CA MET A 192 -1.94 -8.06 17.25
C MET A 192 -0.76 -7.67 18.17
N GLY A 193 -1.01 -6.84 19.17
CA GLY A 193 0.01 -6.53 20.18
C GLY A 193 0.36 -7.71 21.09
N VAL A 194 -0.57 -8.63 21.35
CA VAL A 194 -0.30 -9.87 22.09
C VAL A 194 0.52 -10.84 21.23
N THR A 195 0.24 -10.92 19.93
CA THR A 195 1.06 -11.75 19.03
C THR A 195 2.48 -11.20 18.89
N SER A 196 2.67 -9.87 18.95
CA SER A 196 3.98 -9.22 19.07
C SER A 196 4.74 -9.69 20.32
N GLU A 197 4.10 -9.70 21.49
CA GLU A 197 4.73 -10.23 22.72
C GLU A 197 5.08 -11.71 22.58
N ASN A 198 4.21 -12.52 22.01
CA ASN A 198 4.45 -13.96 21.84
C ASN A 198 5.66 -14.22 20.94
N VAL A 199 5.85 -13.43 19.88
CA VAL A 199 7.02 -13.51 19.00
C VAL A 199 8.28 -13.06 19.76
N ALA A 200 8.20 -11.94 20.47
CA ALA A 200 9.33 -11.42 21.24
C ALA A 200 9.81 -12.40 22.32
N GLU A 201 8.88 -12.98 23.08
CA GLU A 201 9.16 -14.00 24.10
C GLU A 201 9.75 -15.27 23.47
N ARG A 202 9.12 -15.79 22.40
CA ARG A 202 9.54 -17.06 21.77
C ARG A 202 10.92 -16.97 21.13
N TYR A 203 11.24 -15.84 20.50
CA TYR A 203 12.47 -15.66 19.74
C TYR A 203 13.48 -14.74 20.44
N ASN A 204 13.27 -14.46 21.73
CA ASN A 204 14.15 -13.64 22.57
C ASN A 204 14.47 -12.25 21.99
N VAL A 205 13.48 -11.59 21.38
CA VAL A 205 13.64 -10.22 20.86
C VAL A 205 13.56 -9.24 22.02
N THR A 206 14.72 -8.84 22.53
CA THR A 206 14.81 -7.98 23.72
C THR A 206 14.10 -6.64 23.55
N ARG A 207 13.59 -6.07 24.64
CA ARG A 207 13.03 -4.70 24.68
C ARG A 207 13.98 -3.67 24.07
N ARG A 208 15.27 -3.78 24.36
CA ARG A 208 16.29 -2.90 23.81
C ARG A 208 16.35 -2.99 22.28
N ALA A 209 16.34 -4.18 21.71
CA ALA A 209 16.36 -4.37 20.26
C ALA A 209 15.11 -3.77 19.58
N GLN A 210 13.93 -3.92 20.20
CA GLN A 210 12.69 -3.31 19.72
C GLN A 210 12.78 -1.78 19.72
N ASP A 211 13.28 -1.18 20.81
CA ASP A 211 13.43 0.26 20.93
C ASP A 211 14.53 0.81 19.99
N GLU A 212 15.61 0.06 19.75
CA GLU A 212 16.68 0.42 18.79
C GLU A 212 16.14 0.45 17.34
N ALA A 213 15.27 -0.49 16.98
CA ALA A 213 14.60 -0.49 15.69
C ALA A 213 13.71 0.76 15.51
N ALA A 214 12.96 1.15 16.56
CA ALA A 214 12.13 2.34 16.54
C ALA A 214 12.93 3.65 16.43
N VAL A 215 14.03 3.77 17.19
CA VAL A 215 14.98 4.90 17.08
C VAL A 215 15.50 5.00 15.65
N THR A 216 15.96 3.88 15.09
CA THR A 216 16.49 3.82 13.73
C THR A 216 15.43 4.22 12.69
N SER A 217 14.21 3.75 12.85
CA SER A 217 13.08 4.09 11.98
C SER A 217 12.83 5.60 11.96
N HIS A 218 12.65 6.22 13.13
CA HIS A 218 12.42 7.66 13.22
C HIS A 218 13.61 8.50 12.73
N ALA A 219 14.85 8.08 13.01
CA ALA A 219 16.04 8.78 12.53
C ALA A 219 16.13 8.76 11.00
N ARG A 220 15.87 7.61 10.36
CA ARG A 220 15.87 7.47 8.90
C ARG A 220 14.74 8.28 8.27
N ALA A 221 13.53 8.20 8.81
CA ALA A 221 12.39 8.97 8.31
C ALA A 221 12.65 10.48 8.41
N ALA A 222 13.16 10.96 9.56
CA ALA A 222 13.51 12.37 9.73
C ALA A 222 14.58 12.84 8.73
N ALA A 223 15.63 12.03 8.52
CA ALA A 223 16.67 12.35 7.54
C ALA A 223 16.13 12.35 6.10
N ALA A 224 15.28 11.41 5.73
CA ALA A 224 14.66 11.33 4.41
C ALA A 224 13.75 12.54 4.14
N THR A 225 12.94 12.94 5.12
CA THR A 225 12.09 14.14 5.04
C THR A 225 12.93 15.40 4.91
N ALA A 226 13.96 15.57 5.73
CA ALA A 226 14.85 16.74 5.66
C ALA A 226 15.60 16.85 4.32
N GLN A 227 15.93 15.71 3.70
CA GLN A 227 16.57 15.64 2.38
C GLN A 227 15.56 15.70 1.22
N GLY A 228 14.27 15.83 1.49
CA GLY A 228 13.22 15.87 0.47
C GLY A 228 13.03 14.57 -0.31
N LYS A 229 13.48 13.43 0.21
CA LYS A 229 13.41 12.13 -0.50
C LYS A 229 11.98 11.65 -0.76
N PHE A 230 11.02 12.08 0.06
CA PHE A 230 9.61 11.73 -0.13
C PHE A 230 8.86 12.66 -1.09
N LYS A 231 9.48 13.75 -1.59
CA LYS A 231 8.79 14.73 -2.44
C LYS A 231 8.23 14.13 -3.74
N ASN A 232 8.91 13.10 -4.28
CA ASN A 232 8.51 12.49 -5.54
C ASN A 232 7.28 11.57 -5.37
N GLU A 233 7.19 10.87 -4.24
CA GLU A 233 6.13 9.90 -3.96
C GLU A 233 4.91 10.50 -3.23
N ILE A 234 5.09 11.59 -2.48
CA ILE A 234 3.99 12.25 -1.76
C ILE A 234 3.21 13.18 -2.69
N ILE A 235 1.89 13.00 -2.70
CA ILE A 235 0.91 13.93 -3.25
C ILE A 235 0.36 14.76 -2.10
N PRO A 236 0.60 16.09 -2.09
CA PRO A 236 -0.03 16.97 -1.12
C PRO A 236 -1.56 16.88 -1.20
N VAL A 237 -2.21 16.86 -0.05
CA VAL A 237 -3.67 16.77 0.05
C VAL A 237 -4.21 18.08 0.58
N GLU A 238 -5.03 18.74 -0.21
CA GLU A 238 -5.82 19.90 0.21
C GLU A 238 -7.04 19.40 1.00
N THR A 239 -7.19 19.87 2.22
CA THR A 239 -8.27 19.43 3.11
C THR A 239 -8.56 20.51 4.15
N LYS A 240 -9.28 20.16 5.22
CA LYS A 240 -9.62 21.06 6.31
C LYS A 240 -9.26 20.47 7.66
N LEU A 241 -9.03 21.36 8.62
CA LEU A 241 -9.01 21.03 10.05
C LEU A 241 -10.10 21.81 10.76
N VAL A 242 -10.86 21.11 11.61
CA VAL A 242 -11.91 21.68 12.43
C VAL A 242 -11.34 21.97 13.81
N ASP A 243 -11.46 23.22 14.26
CA ASP A 243 -11.12 23.61 15.64
C ASP A 243 -12.11 22.95 16.62
N PRO A 244 -11.65 22.16 17.60
CA PRO A 244 -12.53 21.41 18.48
C PRO A 244 -13.31 22.29 19.49
N LYS A 245 -12.94 23.56 19.66
CA LYS A 245 -13.61 24.51 20.56
C LYS A 245 -14.60 25.41 19.81
N SER A 246 -14.20 25.97 18.67
CA SER A 246 -15.05 26.90 17.91
C SER A 246 -15.90 26.23 16.83
N GLY A 247 -15.51 25.03 16.37
CA GLY A 247 -16.11 24.39 15.19
C GLY A 247 -15.73 25.02 13.86
N GLU A 248 -14.80 25.99 13.86
CA GLU A 248 -14.34 26.66 12.64
C GLU A 248 -13.52 25.71 11.77
N GLU A 249 -13.81 25.69 10.47
CA GLU A 249 -13.06 24.92 9.47
C GLU A 249 -11.96 25.77 8.86
N LYS A 250 -10.71 25.32 8.99
CA LYS A 250 -9.55 25.96 8.38
C LYS A 250 -9.01 25.12 7.22
N PRO A 251 -8.96 25.65 5.98
CA PRO A 251 -8.28 24.98 4.88
C PRO A 251 -6.79 24.80 5.17
N VAL A 252 -6.27 23.62 4.85
CA VAL A 252 -4.86 23.25 5.01
C VAL A 252 -4.39 22.38 3.84
N VAL A 253 -3.08 22.41 3.60
CA VAL A 253 -2.43 21.48 2.67
C VAL A 253 -1.47 20.61 3.48
N ILE A 254 -1.73 19.31 3.49
CA ILE A 254 -0.88 18.34 4.18
C ILE A 254 0.09 17.75 3.17
N SER A 255 1.40 17.89 3.43
CA SER A 255 2.46 17.49 2.49
C SER A 255 3.62 16.70 3.12
N VAL A 256 3.54 16.41 4.43
CA VAL A 256 4.58 15.70 5.19
C VAL A 256 3.93 14.74 6.19
N ASP A 257 4.56 13.59 6.40
CA ASP A 257 4.15 12.61 7.41
C ASP A 257 4.24 13.20 8.83
N ASP A 258 3.12 13.32 9.54
CA ASP A 258 3.07 13.95 10.87
C ASP A 258 3.46 13.01 12.03
N GLY A 259 3.65 11.73 11.72
CA GLY A 259 3.99 10.68 12.68
C GLY A 259 5.45 10.64 13.07
N ILE A 260 6.34 11.33 12.34
CA ILE A 260 7.78 11.33 12.61
C ILE A 260 8.05 12.04 13.94
N ARG A 261 8.86 11.42 14.80
CA ARG A 261 9.26 11.96 16.11
C ARG A 261 10.75 12.22 16.13
N HIS A 262 11.11 13.47 15.83
CA HIS A 262 12.49 13.94 15.86
C HIS A 262 13.10 13.75 17.26
N GLY A 263 14.33 13.27 17.32
CA GLY A 263 15.04 13.08 18.58
C GLY A 263 14.55 11.91 19.43
N THR A 264 13.80 10.95 18.86
CA THR A 264 13.50 9.68 19.53
C THR A 264 14.80 8.99 19.95
N ARG A 265 14.93 8.65 21.24
CA ARG A 265 16.13 8.04 21.84
C ARG A 265 15.75 6.82 22.67
N LEU A 266 16.70 5.90 22.88
CA LEU A 266 16.48 4.75 23.78
C LEU A 266 16.04 5.19 25.18
N ALA A 267 16.64 6.24 25.73
CA ALA A 267 16.28 6.77 27.05
C ALA A 267 14.84 7.31 27.14
N SER A 268 14.24 7.77 26.03
CA SER A 268 12.83 8.18 26.02
C SER A 268 11.91 6.98 25.82
N LEU A 269 12.30 6.02 24.96
CA LEU A 269 11.50 4.82 24.70
C LEU A 269 11.47 3.88 25.90
N SER A 270 12.57 3.73 26.65
CA SER A 270 12.66 2.85 27.82
C SER A 270 11.69 3.24 28.94
N LYS A 271 11.25 4.51 28.99
CA LYS A 271 10.26 5.01 29.95
C LYS A 271 8.82 4.61 29.61
N LEU A 272 8.57 4.17 28.38
CA LEU A 272 7.23 3.80 27.93
C LEU A 272 6.80 2.47 28.56
N LYS A 273 5.57 2.46 29.07
CA LYS A 273 4.93 1.28 29.65
C LYS A 273 4.50 0.31 28.54
N PRO A 274 4.58 -1.01 28.78
CA PRO A 274 3.97 -2.00 27.91
C PRO A 274 2.47 -1.76 27.73
N VAL A 275 1.94 -2.06 26.54
CA VAL A 275 0.52 -1.81 26.21
C VAL A 275 -0.35 -3.06 26.35
N PHE A 276 0.18 -4.23 26.01
CA PHE A 276 -0.64 -5.43 25.81
C PHE A 276 -0.49 -6.50 26.91
N LYS A 277 0.65 -6.53 27.61
CA LYS A 277 0.92 -7.42 28.75
C LYS A 277 1.60 -6.62 29.87
N LYS A 278 1.27 -6.89 31.14
CA LYS A 278 1.85 -6.19 32.32
C LYS A 278 3.39 -6.19 32.33
N ASN A 279 3.99 -7.32 31.98
CA ASN A 279 5.45 -7.50 31.90
C ASN A 279 5.92 -7.62 30.44
N GLY A 280 5.16 -7.03 29.51
CA GLY A 280 5.46 -7.07 28.08
C GLY A 280 6.63 -6.17 27.69
N SER A 281 6.99 -6.25 26.42
CA SER A 281 8.06 -5.49 25.78
C SER A 281 7.53 -4.56 24.68
N THR A 282 6.33 -4.83 24.17
CA THR A 282 5.65 -4.04 23.15
C THR A 282 5.02 -2.79 23.78
N THR A 283 5.44 -1.62 23.30
CA THR A 283 5.01 -0.30 23.75
C THR A 283 4.49 0.52 22.57
N ALA A 284 3.83 1.65 22.85
CA ALA A 284 3.42 2.59 21.81
C ALA A 284 4.61 3.18 21.01
N GLY A 285 5.82 3.17 21.55
CA GLY A 285 7.00 3.74 20.90
C GLY A 285 7.78 2.76 20.03
N ASN A 286 7.57 1.45 20.19
CA ASN A 286 8.18 0.40 19.37
C ASN A 286 7.13 -0.39 18.54
N SER A 287 5.92 0.15 18.44
CA SER A 287 4.84 -0.33 17.57
C SER A 287 4.57 0.68 16.45
N SER A 288 3.88 0.24 15.38
CA SER A 288 3.39 1.16 14.36
C SER A 288 2.36 2.14 14.92
N GLN A 289 2.30 3.33 14.33
CA GLN A 289 1.27 4.31 14.66
C GLN A 289 -0.02 3.99 13.92
N VAL A 290 -1.15 4.13 14.60
CA VAL A 290 -2.48 4.19 13.98
C VAL A 290 -2.54 5.45 13.11
N SER A 291 -2.78 5.28 11.82
CA SER A 291 -2.59 6.34 10.82
C SER A 291 -3.67 6.31 9.74
N ASP A 292 -3.91 7.46 9.12
CA ASP A 292 -4.78 7.63 7.97
C ASP A 292 -3.93 7.94 6.73
N GLY A 293 -4.35 7.42 5.57
CA GLY A 293 -3.73 7.74 4.28
C GLY A 293 -4.06 6.76 3.16
N ALA A 294 -3.61 7.10 1.96
CA ALA A 294 -3.80 6.30 0.76
C ALA A 294 -2.52 6.18 -0.08
N GLY A 295 -2.50 5.21 -0.99
CA GLY A 295 -1.48 5.10 -2.03
C GLY A 295 -2.01 4.35 -3.25
N ALA A 296 -1.44 4.65 -4.41
CA ALA A 296 -1.84 4.11 -5.71
C ALA A 296 -0.62 3.74 -6.54
N VAL A 297 -0.72 2.63 -7.28
CA VAL A 297 0.31 2.11 -8.18
C VAL A 297 -0.35 1.85 -9.52
N LEU A 298 0.14 2.49 -10.58
CA LEU A 298 -0.23 2.18 -11.95
C LEU A 298 0.62 1.04 -12.46
N LEU A 299 -0.05 -0.02 -12.92
CA LEU A 299 0.57 -1.16 -13.55
C LEU A 299 0.07 -1.30 -14.99
N MET A 300 0.95 -1.70 -15.89
CA MET A 300 0.56 -2.04 -17.25
C MET A 300 1.45 -3.12 -17.85
N LYS A 301 0.96 -3.74 -18.92
CA LYS A 301 1.74 -4.61 -19.80
C LYS A 301 2.88 -3.80 -20.44
N ARG A 302 4.11 -4.35 -20.49
CA ARG A 302 5.29 -3.64 -21.02
C ARG A 302 5.11 -3.19 -22.46
N GLY A 303 4.49 -4.02 -23.31
CA GLY A 303 4.25 -3.70 -24.71
C GLY A 303 3.42 -2.41 -24.92
N GLU A 304 2.49 -2.12 -24.02
CA GLU A 304 1.66 -0.90 -24.06
C GLU A 304 2.42 0.37 -23.68
N PHE A 305 3.52 0.26 -22.94
CA PHE A 305 4.33 1.41 -22.55
C PHE A 305 5.26 1.88 -23.68
N LEU A 306 5.61 0.99 -24.60
CA LEU A 306 6.56 1.26 -25.69
C LEU A 306 5.89 1.68 -27.01
N ALA A 307 4.56 1.57 -27.08
CA ALA A 307 3.73 1.95 -28.23
C ALA A 307 3.30 3.41 -28.16
#